data_AF-A0A962WIZ0-F1
#
_entry.id   AF-A0A962WIZ0-F1
#
_cell.length_a   1.000
_cell.length_b   1.000
_cell.length_c   1.000
_cell.angle_alpha   90.00
_cell.angle_beta   90.00
_cell.angle_gamma   90.00
#
_symmetry.space_group_name_H-M   'P 1'
#
loop_
_entity.id
_entity.type
_entity.pdbx_description
1 polymer ?
#
loop_
_entity_poly.entity_id
_entity_poly.type
_entity_poly.pdbx_seq_one_letter_code
_entity_poly.pdbx_strand_id
1 'polypeptide(L)'
;FFIVVYLHMFRGLMYGSFKSPRELVWLIGMGIFLCLMAEAFFGYLLPWGQMSYWGAQVIISLFGAIPFVGEPLSLWIRGDYVVSDATLNRFFSLHVVALPMALVGLVGAHIFALHEVGSNNPDGVEIKKYKNASGVPRDGIPFHPYYTVKDLMGAAAFLFIFCLVVFFFPEFNGWFLEKDNFVPADPLQTPAHIMPVWYFTPYYAILRAVPDKLLGVVSMGAAVLVFAVLPWLDRNPVKSIRYRSRFFRWLVGVFVATFLILGYLGTQPAQPHLSELGFRLGEIYFLFFFMLLVYSKPRSREYMLTVLAVVVVGLLVIDGLRYSPERSALMIKSALIPILYLAIFVLGPIRKPELHQDKPVPEHVT
;
A
#
# COMPACT_ATOMS: atom_id res chain seq x y z
N PHE A 1 -11.76 9.01 -1.82
CA PHE A 1 -11.67 7.56 -2.05
C PHE A 1 -10.50 6.91 -1.30
N PHE A 2 -9.24 7.23 -1.62
CA PHE A 2 -8.06 6.52 -1.11
C PHE A 2 -7.90 6.46 0.42
N ILE A 3 -8.31 7.49 1.17
CA ILE A 3 -8.32 7.44 2.64
C ILE A 3 -9.10 6.20 3.12
N VAL A 4 -10.30 5.99 2.59
CA VAL A 4 -11.18 4.87 2.98
C VAL A 4 -10.57 3.54 2.56
N VAL A 5 -9.96 3.46 1.38
CA VAL A 5 -9.33 2.22 0.91
C VAL A 5 -8.10 1.85 1.72
N TYR A 6 -7.23 2.82 2.07
CA TYR A 6 -6.10 2.54 2.93
C TYR A 6 -6.53 2.08 4.31
N LEU A 7 -7.56 2.71 4.89
CA LEU A 7 -8.15 2.24 6.15
C LEU A 7 -8.79 0.86 6.01
N HIS A 8 -9.43 0.56 4.89
CA HIS A 8 -10.03 -0.74 4.60
C HIS A 8 -8.98 -1.85 4.47
N MET A 9 -7.91 -1.61 3.70
CA MET A 9 -6.77 -2.52 3.56
C MET A 9 -6.04 -2.71 4.89
N PHE A 10 -5.83 -1.63 5.64
CA PHE A 10 -5.21 -1.68 6.96
C PHE A 10 -6.07 -2.46 7.97
N ARG A 11 -7.40 -2.32 7.93
CA ARG A 11 -8.32 -3.19 8.68
C ARG A 11 -8.14 -4.64 8.28
N GLY A 12 -8.01 -4.92 6.97
CA GLY A 12 -7.72 -6.25 6.45
C GLY A 12 -6.44 -6.84 7.04
N LEU A 13 -5.38 -6.04 7.09
CA LEU A 13 -4.09 -6.39 7.69
C LEU A 13 -4.21 -6.68 9.19
N MET A 14 -4.83 -5.77 9.95
CA MET A 14 -4.98 -5.89 11.41
C MET A 14 -5.77 -7.13 11.83
N TYR A 15 -6.87 -7.43 11.15
CA TYR A 15 -7.74 -8.54 11.56
C TYR A 15 -7.45 -9.85 10.82
N GLY A 16 -6.43 -9.88 9.95
CA GLY A 16 -6.10 -11.06 9.15
C GLY A 16 -7.22 -11.44 8.19
N SER A 17 -7.96 -10.46 7.65
CA SER A 17 -9.12 -10.70 6.76
C SER A 17 -8.72 -11.19 5.37
N PHE A 18 -7.42 -11.23 5.08
CA PHE A 18 -6.83 -11.83 3.88
C PHE A 18 -6.49 -13.32 4.06
N LYS A 19 -6.49 -13.81 5.31
CA LYS A 19 -6.17 -15.22 5.62
C LYS A 19 -7.31 -16.14 5.21
N SER A 20 -6.99 -17.42 5.09
CA SER A 20 -7.95 -18.47 4.77
C SER A 20 -9.23 -18.40 5.61
N PRO A 21 -10.44 -18.56 5.01
CA PRO A 21 -10.71 -18.88 3.60
C PRO A 21 -10.93 -17.65 2.69
N ARG A 22 -10.40 -16.47 3.03
CA ARG A 22 -10.73 -15.18 2.37
C ARG A 22 -9.69 -14.70 1.36
N GLU A 23 -8.84 -15.60 0.86
CA GLU A 23 -7.76 -15.26 -0.08
C GLU A 23 -8.34 -14.67 -1.37
N LEU A 24 -9.41 -15.26 -1.91
CA LEU A 24 -10.05 -14.77 -3.13
C LEU A 24 -10.64 -13.36 -2.94
N VAL A 25 -11.27 -13.09 -1.79
CA VAL A 25 -11.79 -11.76 -1.45
C VAL A 25 -10.64 -10.75 -1.47
N TRP A 26 -9.50 -11.09 -0.87
CA TRP A 26 -8.32 -10.24 -0.84
C TRP A 26 -7.75 -9.98 -2.24
N LEU A 27 -7.59 -11.01 -3.07
CA LEU A 27 -7.06 -10.87 -4.43
C LEU A 27 -7.97 -10.01 -5.32
N ILE A 28 -9.29 -10.20 -5.25
CA ILE A 28 -10.23 -9.33 -5.97
C ILE A 28 -10.14 -7.90 -5.43
N GLY A 29 -9.99 -7.72 -4.11
CA GLY A 29 -9.77 -6.42 -3.48
C GLY A 29 -8.49 -5.73 -3.97
N MET A 30 -7.42 -6.49 -4.22
CA MET A 30 -6.20 -5.97 -4.85
C MET A 30 -6.42 -5.59 -6.31
N GLY A 31 -7.22 -6.35 -7.05
CA GLY A 31 -7.68 -5.96 -8.39
C GLY A 31 -8.45 -4.64 -8.38
N ILE A 32 -9.36 -4.45 -7.42
CA ILE A 32 -10.07 -3.17 -7.20
C ILE A 32 -9.07 -2.06 -6.89
N PHE A 33 -8.11 -2.31 -6.00
CA PHE A 33 -7.10 -1.30 -5.64
C PHE A 33 -6.29 -0.85 -6.86
N LEU A 34 -5.77 -1.78 -7.67
CA LEU A 34 -5.05 -1.44 -8.90
C LEU A 34 -5.93 -0.67 -9.90
N CYS A 35 -7.19 -1.09 -10.05
CA CYS A 35 -8.14 -0.41 -10.94
C CYS A 35 -8.46 1.01 -10.45
N LEU A 36 -8.58 1.24 -9.14
CA LEU A 36 -8.75 2.57 -8.54
C LEU A 36 -7.51 3.45 -8.69
N MET A 37 -6.30 2.89 -8.59
CA MET A 37 -5.07 3.61 -8.87
C MET A 37 -5.04 4.08 -10.33
N ALA A 38 -5.38 3.19 -11.27
CA ALA A 38 -5.47 3.55 -12.68
C ALA A 38 -6.56 4.61 -12.93
N GLU A 39 -7.75 4.43 -12.34
CA GLU A 39 -8.88 5.33 -12.48
C GLU A 39 -8.56 6.74 -12.01
N ALA A 40 -7.95 6.86 -10.83
CA ALA A 40 -7.54 8.14 -10.29
C ALA A 40 -6.41 8.80 -11.09
N PHE A 41 -5.48 7.99 -11.64
CA PHE A 41 -4.44 8.51 -12.52
C PHE A 41 -5.05 9.11 -13.79
N PHE A 42 -5.85 8.35 -14.54
CA PHE A 42 -6.42 8.85 -15.80
C PHE A 42 -7.36 10.04 -15.59
N GLY A 43 -8.15 10.05 -14.51
CA GLY A 43 -8.99 11.19 -14.15
C GLY A 43 -8.18 12.45 -13.83
N TYR A 44 -7.03 12.31 -13.16
CA TYR A 44 -6.14 13.43 -12.84
C TYR A 44 -5.55 14.10 -14.09
N LEU A 45 -5.57 13.44 -15.25
CA LEU A 45 -5.03 13.99 -16.50
C LEU A 45 -6.03 14.90 -17.22
N LEU A 46 -7.32 14.72 -16.97
CA LEU A 46 -8.39 15.38 -17.73
C LEU A 46 -8.48 16.90 -17.58
N PRO A 47 -8.15 17.50 -16.41
CA PRO A 47 -8.08 18.97 -16.29
C PRO A 47 -7.05 19.62 -17.21
N TRP A 48 -6.07 18.85 -17.70
CA TRP A 48 -5.02 19.31 -18.61
C TRP A 48 -4.20 20.51 -18.09
N GLY A 49 -3.92 20.50 -16.78
CA GLY A 49 -2.99 21.45 -16.15
C GLY A 49 -1.53 20.98 -16.21
N GLN A 50 -0.62 21.77 -15.64
CA GLN A 50 0.81 21.45 -15.60
C GLN A 50 1.10 20.10 -14.92
N MET A 51 0.50 19.86 -13.75
CA MET A 51 0.73 18.61 -13.01
C MET A 51 0.10 17.40 -13.72
N SER A 52 -1.05 17.58 -14.36
CA SER A 52 -1.65 16.60 -15.25
C SER A 52 -0.70 16.20 -16.38
N TYR A 53 -0.21 17.15 -17.18
CA TYR A 53 0.63 16.88 -18.35
C TYR A 53 1.96 16.23 -17.97
N TRP A 54 2.69 16.84 -17.03
CA TRP A 54 4.00 16.32 -16.62
C TRP A 54 3.89 15.02 -15.81
N GLY A 55 2.81 14.85 -15.04
CA GLY A 55 2.48 13.59 -14.39
C GLY A 55 2.27 12.46 -15.40
N ALA A 56 1.52 12.71 -16.48
CA ALA A 56 1.37 11.74 -17.57
C ALA A 56 2.71 11.38 -18.20
N GLN A 57 3.53 12.39 -18.50
CA GLN A 57 4.85 12.19 -19.10
C GLN A 57 5.75 11.31 -18.22
N VAL A 58 5.80 11.57 -16.91
CA VAL A 58 6.58 10.77 -15.96
C VAL A 58 6.06 9.34 -15.91
N ILE A 59 4.77 9.12 -15.69
CA ILE A 59 4.21 7.76 -15.56
C ILE A 59 4.36 6.95 -16.84
N ILE A 60 4.12 7.54 -18.02
CA ILE A 60 4.34 6.86 -19.30
C ILE A 60 5.82 6.50 -19.47
N SER A 61 6.74 7.38 -19.07
CA SER A 61 8.18 7.12 -19.19
C SER A 61 8.68 5.93 -18.36
N LEU A 62 7.92 5.52 -17.34
CA LEU A 62 8.23 4.34 -16.50
C LEU A 62 8.14 3.05 -17.31
N PHE A 63 7.18 2.94 -18.25
CA PHE A 63 7.08 1.78 -19.15
C PHE A 63 8.30 1.68 -20.07
N GLY A 64 8.92 2.81 -20.39
CA GLY A 64 10.17 2.90 -21.13
C GLY A 64 11.38 2.28 -20.42
N ALA A 65 11.26 1.95 -19.12
CA ALA A 65 12.31 1.23 -18.40
C ALA A 65 12.34 -0.28 -18.74
N ILE A 66 11.27 -0.83 -19.32
CA ILE A 66 11.19 -2.27 -19.61
C ILE A 66 12.15 -2.62 -20.76
N PRO A 67 13.11 -3.55 -20.55
CA PRO A 67 14.04 -3.96 -21.60
C PRO A 67 13.32 -4.48 -22.85
N PHE A 68 13.88 -4.22 -24.02
CA PHE A 68 13.42 -4.66 -25.35
C PHE A 68 12.09 -4.06 -25.85
N VAL A 69 11.08 -3.90 -24.99
CA VAL A 69 9.73 -3.47 -25.39
C VAL A 69 9.32 -2.11 -24.83
N GLY A 70 10.12 -1.50 -23.96
CA GLY A 70 9.72 -0.30 -23.21
C GLY A 70 9.44 0.93 -24.07
N GLU A 71 10.31 1.24 -25.03
CA GLU A 71 10.12 2.36 -25.96
C GLU A 71 8.88 2.19 -26.85
N PRO A 72 8.72 1.07 -27.60
CA PRO A 72 7.52 0.89 -28.42
C PRO A 72 6.25 0.82 -27.58
N LEU A 73 6.30 0.26 -26.36
CA LEU A 73 5.17 0.27 -25.43
C LEU A 73 4.81 1.69 -24.98
N SER A 74 5.79 2.51 -24.63
CA SER A 74 5.56 3.90 -24.21
C SER A 74 4.94 4.73 -25.33
N LEU A 75 5.46 4.57 -26.56
CA LEU A 75 4.90 5.20 -27.76
C LEU A 75 3.46 4.74 -28.00
N TRP A 76 3.20 3.43 -27.88
CA TRP A 76 1.86 2.88 -28.04
C TRP A 76 0.89 3.35 -26.96
N ILE A 77 1.30 3.47 -25.70
CA ILE A 77 0.46 3.99 -24.61
C ILE A 77 0.11 5.46 -24.85
N ARG A 78 1.11 6.25 -25.25
CA ARG A 78 0.95 7.69 -25.50
C ARG A 78 0.13 7.98 -26.76
N GLY A 79 0.33 7.19 -27.82
CA GLY A 79 -0.34 7.35 -29.11
C GLY A 79 0.29 8.37 -30.05
N ASP A 80 1.39 8.99 -29.65
CA ASP A 80 2.14 10.01 -30.40
C ASP A 80 3.55 10.12 -29.80
N TYR A 81 4.47 10.85 -30.45
CA TYR A 81 5.84 11.04 -29.99
C TYR A 81 5.94 11.86 -28.69
N VAL A 82 4.97 12.73 -28.43
CA VAL A 82 4.84 13.54 -27.21
C VAL A 82 3.45 13.40 -26.62
N VAL A 83 3.28 13.71 -25.32
CA VAL A 83 1.95 13.68 -24.72
C VAL A 83 1.11 14.74 -25.44
N SER A 84 0.00 14.33 -26.01
CA SER A 84 -0.79 15.17 -26.91
C SER A 84 -2.29 14.86 -26.77
N ASP A 85 -3.09 15.48 -27.63
CA ASP A 85 -4.54 15.24 -27.71
C ASP A 85 -4.87 13.75 -27.92
N ALA A 86 -4.04 13.02 -28.67
CA ALA A 86 -4.18 11.58 -28.85
C ALA A 86 -4.06 10.82 -27.52
N THR A 87 -3.16 11.25 -26.64
CA THR A 87 -3.01 10.68 -25.29
C THR A 87 -4.24 10.98 -24.44
N LEU A 88 -4.68 12.24 -24.44
CA LEU A 88 -5.81 12.71 -23.63
C LEU A 88 -7.12 11.99 -23.98
N ASN A 89 -7.47 11.89 -25.26
CA ASN A 89 -8.71 11.26 -25.71
C ASN A 89 -8.79 9.76 -25.35
N ARG A 90 -7.66 9.06 -25.41
CA ARG A 90 -7.59 7.64 -25.00
C ARG A 90 -7.78 7.49 -23.50
N PHE A 91 -7.11 8.33 -22.72
CA PHE A 91 -7.19 8.30 -21.27
C PHE A 91 -8.57 8.75 -20.75
N PHE A 92 -9.23 9.69 -21.45
CA PHE A 92 -10.64 10.02 -21.21
C PHE A 92 -11.54 8.79 -21.38
N SER A 93 -11.38 8.05 -22.48
CA SER A 93 -12.18 6.84 -22.72
C SER A 93 -11.94 5.75 -21.67
N LEU A 94 -10.69 5.59 -21.21
CA LEU A 94 -10.34 4.67 -20.13
C LEU A 94 -10.97 5.08 -18.80
N HIS A 95 -10.89 6.36 -18.45
CA HIS A 95 -11.41 6.90 -17.19
C HIS A 95 -12.93 6.91 -17.12
N VAL A 96 -13.61 7.35 -18.18
CA VAL A 96 -15.07 7.56 -18.11
C VAL A 96 -15.84 6.26 -18.29
N VAL A 97 -15.31 5.31 -19.08
CA VAL A 97 -16.04 4.09 -19.45
C VAL A 97 -15.35 2.83 -18.96
N ALA A 98 -14.13 2.56 -19.43
CA ALA A 98 -13.53 1.23 -19.28
C ALA A 98 -13.30 0.85 -17.81
N LEU A 99 -12.69 1.74 -17.03
CA LEU A 99 -12.33 1.47 -15.64
C LEU A 99 -13.51 1.52 -14.68
N PRO A 100 -14.47 2.46 -14.76
CA PRO A 100 -15.70 2.40 -13.97
C PRO A 100 -16.49 1.11 -14.21
N MET A 101 -16.60 0.65 -15.46
CA MET A 101 -17.27 -0.61 -15.78
C MET A 101 -16.52 -1.81 -15.19
N ALA A 102 -15.18 -1.82 -15.26
CA ALA A 102 -14.36 -2.84 -14.61
C ALA A 102 -14.52 -2.81 -13.08
N LEU A 103 -14.59 -1.63 -12.45
CA LEU A 103 -14.81 -1.47 -11.02
C LEU A 103 -16.17 -2.02 -10.58
N VAL A 104 -17.25 -1.75 -11.33
CA VAL A 104 -18.57 -2.32 -11.03
C VAL A 104 -18.51 -3.85 -11.03
N GLY A 105 -17.90 -4.45 -12.06
CA GLY A 105 -17.72 -5.90 -12.14
C GLY A 105 -16.88 -6.46 -10.98
N LEU A 106 -15.75 -5.83 -10.68
CA LEU A 106 -14.84 -6.25 -9.60
C LEU A 106 -15.49 -6.09 -8.21
N VAL A 107 -16.23 -5.03 -7.95
CA VAL A 107 -16.97 -4.83 -6.69
C VAL A 107 -18.07 -5.88 -6.54
N GLY A 108 -18.82 -6.17 -7.60
CA GLY A 108 -19.79 -7.27 -7.61
C GLY A 108 -19.14 -8.61 -7.27
N ALA A 109 -18.03 -8.94 -7.92
CA ALA A 109 -17.26 -10.16 -7.64
C ALA A 109 -16.71 -10.19 -6.20
N HIS A 110 -16.25 -9.05 -5.69
CA HIS A 110 -15.73 -8.92 -4.33
C HIS A 110 -16.81 -9.17 -3.27
N ILE A 111 -18.01 -8.62 -3.46
CA ILE A 111 -19.17 -8.85 -2.60
C ILE A 111 -19.61 -10.31 -2.68
N PHE A 112 -19.66 -10.90 -3.87
CA PHE A 112 -20.02 -12.30 -4.05
C PHE A 112 -19.04 -13.24 -3.33
N ALA A 113 -17.74 -13.04 -3.53
CA ALA A 113 -16.70 -13.81 -2.85
C ALA A 113 -16.80 -13.67 -1.33
N LEU A 114 -17.07 -12.46 -0.82
CA LEU A 114 -17.28 -12.23 0.61
C LEU A 114 -18.55 -12.93 1.12
N HIS A 115 -19.63 -12.95 0.32
CA HIS A 115 -20.88 -13.59 0.71
C HIS A 115 -20.72 -15.10 0.85
N GLU A 116 -19.87 -15.74 0.04
CA GLU A 116 -19.57 -17.18 0.15
C GLU A 116 -18.90 -17.52 1.48
N VAL A 117 -17.81 -16.81 1.81
CA VAL A 117 -16.97 -17.14 2.98
C VAL A 117 -17.38 -16.42 4.27
N GLY A 118 -18.19 -15.37 4.17
CA GLY A 118 -18.63 -14.54 5.29
C GLY A 118 -17.61 -13.51 5.76
N SER A 119 -18.12 -12.45 6.40
CA SER A 119 -17.29 -11.42 7.00
C SER A 119 -16.43 -11.96 8.15
N ASN A 120 -15.23 -11.40 8.28
CA ASN A 120 -14.40 -11.56 9.46
C ASN A 120 -14.87 -10.61 10.58
N ASN A 121 -14.51 -10.90 11.83
CA ASN A 121 -14.81 -10.07 12.99
C ASN A 121 -13.52 -9.68 13.74
N PRO A 122 -13.60 -8.73 14.69
CA PRO A 122 -12.43 -8.27 15.43
C PRO A 122 -11.69 -9.36 16.22
N ASP A 123 -12.34 -10.50 16.49
CA ASP A 123 -11.71 -11.60 17.23
C ASP A 123 -11.11 -12.67 16.29
N GLY A 124 -11.47 -12.66 15.00
CA GLY A 124 -10.94 -13.59 14.00
C GLY A 124 -11.55 -15.00 14.06
N VAL A 125 -12.68 -15.16 14.75
CA VAL A 125 -13.39 -16.44 14.96
C VAL A 125 -14.38 -16.70 13.82
N GLU A 126 -14.45 -17.93 13.31
CA GLU A 126 -15.33 -18.27 12.19
C GLU A 126 -16.77 -18.57 12.63
N ILE A 127 -17.66 -17.58 12.51
CA ILE A 127 -19.07 -17.72 12.94
C ILE A 127 -19.90 -18.63 12.02
N LYS A 128 -19.58 -18.68 10.72
CA LYS A 128 -20.34 -19.49 9.75
C LYS A 128 -20.26 -20.99 10.00
N LYS A 129 -19.23 -21.44 10.72
CA LYS A 129 -19.02 -22.84 11.07
C LYS A 129 -19.98 -23.33 12.15
N TYR A 130 -20.39 -22.45 13.07
CA TYR A 130 -21.21 -22.81 14.23
C TYR A 130 -22.63 -22.27 14.07
N LYS A 131 -23.53 -23.13 13.58
CA LYS A 131 -24.94 -22.78 13.33
C LYS A 131 -25.86 -23.28 14.44
N ASN A 132 -26.99 -22.61 14.61
CA ASN A 132 -28.09 -23.06 15.46
C ASN A 132 -28.97 -24.09 14.70
N ALA A 133 -30.00 -24.62 15.37
CA ALA A 133 -30.91 -25.61 14.80
C ALA A 133 -31.63 -25.11 13.53
N SER A 134 -31.75 -23.78 13.35
CA SER A 134 -32.36 -23.13 12.20
C SER A 134 -31.37 -22.81 11.06
N GLY A 135 -30.11 -23.27 11.16
CA GLY A 135 -29.09 -23.05 10.13
C GLY A 135 -28.44 -21.66 10.13
N VAL A 136 -28.74 -20.82 11.12
CA VAL A 136 -28.19 -19.46 11.27
C VAL A 136 -26.93 -19.49 12.14
N PRO A 137 -25.85 -18.76 11.80
CA PRO A 137 -24.68 -18.61 12.67
C PRO A 137 -25.08 -18.20 14.10
N ARG A 138 -24.60 -18.91 15.12
CA ARG A 138 -24.96 -18.67 16.53
C ARG A 138 -24.56 -17.26 17.00
N ASP A 139 -23.39 -16.81 16.55
CA ASP A 139 -22.81 -15.52 16.94
C ASP A 139 -23.05 -14.45 15.85
N GLY A 140 -24.03 -14.68 14.97
CA GLY A 140 -24.39 -13.77 13.87
C GLY A 140 -25.74 -13.11 14.08
N ILE A 141 -25.87 -11.87 13.62
CA ILE A 141 -27.14 -11.15 13.52
C ILE A 141 -27.45 -10.82 12.05
N PRO A 142 -28.73 -10.64 11.68
CA PRO A 142 -29.10 -10.20 10.32
C PRO A 142 -28.42 -8.89 9.92
N PHE A 143 -28.08 -8.75 8.64
CA PHE A 143 -27.50 -7.52 8.13
C PHE A 143 -28.47 -6.34 8.25
N HIS A 144 -29.70 -6.53 7.79
CA HIS A 144 -30.78 -5.56 7.97
C HIS A 144 -31.64 -5.93 9.20
N PRO A 145 -31.98 -4.97 10.07
CA PRO A 145 -31.64 -3.54 10.00
C PRO A 145 -30.31 -3.17 10.68
N TYR A 146 -29.73 -4.06 11.49
CA TYR A 146 -28.66 -3.73 12.43
C TYR A 146 -27.42 -3.09 11.77
N TYR A 147 -26.83 -3.76 10.79
CA TYR A 147 -25.67 -3.22 10.08
C TYR A 147 -26.06 -2.11 9.11
N THR A 148 -27.24 -2.17 8.49
CA THR A 148 -27.72 -1.08 7.63
C THR A 148 -27.79 0.26 8.36
N VAL A 149 -28.38 0.29 9.56
CA VAL A 149 -28.48 1.52 10.37
C VAL A 149 -27.10 1.98 10.85
N LYS A 150 -26.25 1.05 11.30
CA LYS A 150 -24.86 1.35 11.70
C LYS A 150 -24.04 1.94 10.55
N ASP A 151 -24.15 1.36 9.37
CA ASP A 151 -23.40 1.79 8.18
C ASP A 151 -23.92 3.15 7.70
N LEU A 152 -25.23 3.41 7.75
CA LEU A 152 -25.80 4.71 7.43
C LEU A 152 -25.30 5.81 8.38
N MET A 153 -25.18 5.51 9.68
CA MET A 153 -24.58 6.45 10.64
C MET A 153 -23.11 6.73 10.29
N GLY A 154 -22.33 5.70 9.96
CA GLY A 154 -20.94 5.87 9.52
C GLY A 154 -20.82 6.68 8.22
N ALA A 155 -21.69 6.43 7.24
CA ALA A 155 -21.77 7.16 5.99
C ALA A 155 -22.16 8.63 6.22
N ALA A 156 -23.13 8.91 7.09
CA ALA A 156 -23.53 10.27 7.44
C ALA A 156 -22.38 11.05 8.09
N ALA A 157 -21.66 10.43 9.04
CA ALA A 157 -20.49 11.04 9.67
C ALA A 157 -19.37 11.31 8.66
N PHE A 158 -19.10 10.37 7.75
CA PHE A 158 -18.14 10.57 6.67
C PHE A 158 -18.56 11.71 5.74
N LEU A 159 -19.82 11.75 5.30
CA LEU A 159 -20.34 12.79 4.41
C LEU A 159 -20.31 14.17 5.08
N PHE A 160 -20.55 14.25 6.39
CA PHE A 160 -20.40 15.50 7.13
C PHE A 160 -18.97 16.04 7.05
N ILE A 161 -17.96 15.21 7.35
CA ILE A 161 -16.54 15.61 7.24
C ILE A 161 -16.17 15.93 5.79
N PHE A 162 -16.63 15.12 4.84
CA PHE A 162 -16.41 15.35 3.41
C PHE A 162 -16.96 16.71 2.96
N CYS A 163 -18.19 17.06 3.36
CA CYS A 163 -18.79 18.36 3.07
C CYS A 163 -18.01 19.50 3.73
N LEU A 164 -17.49 19.33 4.96
CA LEU A 164 -16.63 20.33 5.59
C LEU A 164 -15.40 20.64 4.73
N VAL A 165 -14.75 19.61 4.18
CA VAL A 165 -13.60 19.80 3.29
C VAL A 165 -14.03 20.48 1.99
N VAL A 166 -15.05 19.95 1.30
CA VAL A 166 -15.47 20.47 -0.02
C VAL A 166 -15.92 21.93 0.05
N PHE A 167 -16.71 22.30 1.07
CA PHE A 167 -17.30 23.64 1.15
C PHE A 167 -16.41 24.67 1.84
N PHE A 168 -15.56 24.27 2.78
CA PHE A 168 -14.81 25.23 3.60
C PHE A 168 -13.29 25.14 3.41
N PHE A 169 -12.75 24.01 2.92
CA PHE A 169 -11.30 23.84 2.78
C PHE A 169 -10.89 22.91 1.62
N PRO A 170 -11.34 23.18 0.37
CA PRO A 170 -11.23 22.24 -0.75
C PRO A 170 -9.78 22.00 -1.21
N GLU A 171 -8.91 23.00 -1.08
CA GLU A 171 -7.49 22.86 -1.41
C GLU A 171 -6.74 21.98 -0.41
N PHE A 172 -7.20 21.96 0.85
CA PHE A 172 -6.52 21.34 1.98
C PHE A 172 -5.02 21.70 2.05
N ASN A 173 -4.69 23.00 2.04
CA ASN A 173 -3.30 23.51 1.94
C ASN A 173 -2.52 22.98 0.72
N GLY A 174 -3.20 22.72 -0.39
CA GLY A 174 -2.59 22.21 -1.63
C GLY A 174 -2.39 20.70 -1.66
N TRP A 175 -2.85 19.96 -0.64
CA TRP A 175 -2.80 18.49 -0.67
C TRP A 175 -3.89 17.87 -1.54
N PHE A 176 -5.05 18.52 -1.66
CA PHE A 176 -6.19 17.99 -2.41
C PHE A 176 -6.31 18.60 -3.80
N LEU A 177 -6.04 19.90 -3.93
CA LEU A 177 -6.00 20.61 -5.20
C LEU A 177 -4.68 21.35 -5.29
N GLU A 178 -3.77 20.89 -6.15
CA GLU A 178 -2.47 21.53 -6.34
C GLU A 178 -2.61 22.81 -7.18
N LYS A 179 -2.01 23.91 -6.70
CA LYS A 179 -2.03 25.21 -7.40
C LYS A 179 -1.50 25.13 -8.83
N ASP A 180 -0.44 24.36 -9.03
CA ASP A 180 0.18 24.19 -10.34
C ASP A 180 -0.78 23.54 -11.35
N ASN A 181 -1.76 22.74 -10.91
CA ASN A 181 -2.71 22.11 -11.81
C ASN A 181 -3.84 23.04 -12.28
N PHE A 182 -3.91 24.27 -11.76
CA PHE A 182 -4.76 25.33 -12.30
C PHE A 182 -4.09 26.13 -13.41
N VAL A 183 -2.78 25.94 -13.62
CA VAL A 183 -2.05 26.52 -14.76
C VAL A 183 -2.21 25.56 -15.95
N PRO A 184 -2.68 26.04 -17.12
CA PRO A 184 -2.77 25.21 -18.31
C PRO A 184 -1.43 24.55 -18.66
N ALA A 185 -1.48 23.32 -19.19
CA ALA A 185 -0.29 22.58 -19.57
C ALA A 185 0.57 23.35 -20.59
N ASP A 186 1.86 23.51 -20.26
CA ASP A 186 2.91 23.99 -21.15
C ASP A 186 3.96 22.87 -21.34
N PRO A 187 3.98 22.23 -22.52
CA PRO A 187 4.97 21.21 -22.86
C PRO A 187 6.43 21.66 -22.80
N LEU A 188 6.69 22.97 -22.83
CA LEU A 188 8.03 23.56 -22.84
C LEU A 188 8.51 24.01 -21.46
N GLN A 189 7.62 24.06 -20.47
CA GLN A 189 7.95 24.51 -19.12
C GLN A 189 7.55 23.47 -18.08
N THR A 190 8.56 22.82 -17.51
CA THR A 190 8.40 21.90 -16.38
C THR A 190 8.25 22.67 -15.06
N PRO A 191 7.23 22.41 -14.22
CA PRO A 191 7.14 22.99 -12.88
C PRO A 191 8.37 22.67 -12.03
N ALA A 192 8.76 23.61 -11.15
CA ALA A 192 9.94 23.47 -10.30
C ALA A 192 9.85 22.28 -9.32
N HIS A 193 8.63 21.90 -8.91
CA HIS A 193 8.39 20.81 -7.97
C HIS A 193 7.29 19.86 -8.48
N ILE A 194 7.67 18.91 -9.33
CA ILE A 194 6.75 17.84 -9.76
C ILE A 194 6.75 16.71 -8.74
N MET A 195 5.58 16.44 -8.18
CA MET A 195 5.28 15.28 -7.35
C MET A 195 3.92 14.73 -7.74
N PRO A 196 3.64 13.44 -7.51
CA PRO A 196 2.30 12.91 -7.70
C PRO A 196 1.37 13.35 -6.56
N VAL A 197 0.08 13.22 -6.82
CA VAL A 197 -0.99 13.27 -5.80
C VAL A 197 -0.65 12.43 -4.56
N TRP A 198 -1.06 12.92 -3.39
CA TRP A 198 -0.64 12.42 -2.06
C TRP A 198 -0.86 10.92 -1.82
N TYR A 199 -1.86 10.31 -2.46
CA TYR A 199 -2.11 8.87 -2.31
C TYR A 199 -1.12 8.00 -3.10
N PHE A 200 -0.32 8.56 -4.01
CA PHE A 200 0.76 7.83 -4.69
C PHE A 200 2.15 8.12 -4.12
N THR A 201 2.27 9.12 -3.25
CA THR A 201 3.58 9.55 -2.74
C THR A 201 4.35 8.48 -1.95
N PRO A 202 3.73 7.54 -1.19
CA PRO A 202 4.50 6.47 -0.55
C PRO A 202 5.23 5.57 -1.55
N TYR A 203 4.57 5.22 -2.66
CA TYR A 203 5.14 4.39 -3.70
C TYR A 203 6.15 5.15 -4.55
N TYR A 204 5.86 6.42 -4.84
CA TYR A 204 6.79 7.32 -5.53
C TYR A 204 8.07 7.57 -4.74
N ALA A 205 7.98 7.68 -3.40
CA ALA A 205 9.15 7.79 -2.54
C ALA A 205 10.08 6.57 -2.66
N ILE A 206 9.51 5.36 -2.76
CA ILE A 206 10.27 4.13 -3.01
C ILE A 206 10.90 4.15 -4.41
N LEU A 207 10.15 4.55 -5.44
CA LEU A 207 10.64 4.64 -6.82
C LEU A 207 11.91 5.49 -6.92
N ARG A 208 11.83 6.72 -6.42
CA ARG A 208 12.90 7.73 -6.59
C ARG A 208 14.09 7.52 -5.67
N ALA A 209 13.91 6.75 -4.59
CA ALA A 209 14.98 6.44 -3.65
C ALA A 209 16.00 5.46 -4.24
N VAL A 210 15.57 4.61 -5.17
CA VAL A 210 16.44 3.65 -5.86
C VAL A 210 17.20 4.36 -6.99
N PRO A 211 18.54 4.39 -6.96
CA PRO A 211 19.35 5.13 -7.93
C PRO A 211 19.54 4.37 -9.26
N ASP A 212 18.49 3.73 -9.74
CA ASP A 212 18.43 3.04 -11.04
C ASP A 212 17.01 3.07 -11.58
N LYS A 213 16.85 3.36 -12.88
CA LYS A 213 15.53 3.56 -13.50
C LYS A 213 14.70 2.28 -13.47
N LEU A 214 15.27 1.15 -13.86
CA LEU A 214 14.55 -0.13 -13.92
C LEU A 214 14.23 -0.64 -12.51
N LEU A 215 15.22 -0.67 -11.63
CA LEU A 215 15.05 -1.12 -10.25
C LEU A 215 14.11 -0.21 -9.47
N GLY A 216 14.07 1.09 -9.74
CA GLY A 216 13.09 2.01 -9.16
C GLY A 216 11.65 1.68 -9.58
N VAL A 217 11.43 1.43 -10.88
CA VAL A 217 10.12 0.99 -11.39
C VAL A 217 9.72 -0.37 -10.82
N VAL A 218 10.65 -1.33 -10.78
CA VAL A 218 10.42 -2.65 -10.18
C VAL A 218 10.11 -2.53 -8.69
N SER A 219 10.83 -1.68 -7.95
CA SER A 219 10.61 -1.47 -6.52
C SER A 219 9.25 -0.82 -6.24
N MET A 220 8.84 0.16 -7.03
CA MET A 220 7.50 0.75 -6.93
C MET A 220 6.41 -0.29 -7.21
N GLY A 221 6.53 -1.03 -8.31
CA GLY A 221 5.58 -2.08 -8.68
C GLY A 221 5.50 -3.17 -7.63
N ALA A 222 6.64 -3.64 -7.12
CA ALA A 222 6.71 -4.59 -6.02
C ALA A 222 6.08 -4.04 -4.74
N ALA A 223 6.26 -2.76 -4.43
CA ALA A 223 5.66 -2.14 -3.25
C ALA A 223 4.13 -2.13 -3.31
N VAL A 224 3.55 -1.94 -4.50
CA VAL A 224 2.08 -2.04 -4.70
C VAL A 224 1.62 -3.51 -4.68
N LEU A 225 2.31 -4.39 -5.40
CA LEU A 225 1.87 -5.77 -5.62
C LEU A 225 2.14 -6.71 -4.45
N VAL A 226 3.08 -6.41 -3.55
CA VAL A 226 3.42 -7.27 -2.40
C VAL A 226 2.22 -7.48 -1.47
N PHE A 227 1.26 -6.54 -1.43
CA PHE A 227 0.03 -6.73 -0.70
C PHE A 227 -0.78 -7.92 -1.21
N ALA A 228 -0.79 -8.19 -2.53
CA ALA A 228 -1.52 -9.32 -3.10
C ALA A 228 -1.04 -10.67 -2.56
N VAL A 229 0.24 -10.78 -2.17
CA VAL A 229 0.80 -12.02 -1.63
C VAL A 229 0.68 -12.17 -0.11
N LEU A 230 0.03 -11.23 0.60
CA LEU A 230 -0.17 -11.30 2.05
C LEU A 230 -0.71 -12.64 2.58
N PRO A 231 -1.70 -13.30 1.94
CA PRO A 231 -2.21 -14.60 2.41
C PRO A 231 -1.15 -15.69 2.53
N TRP A 232 -0.09 -15.61 1.72
CA TRP A 232 0.99 -16.59 1.72
C TRP A 232 2.17 -16.17 2.57
N LEU A 233 2.29 -14.88 2.91
CA LEU A 233 3.30 -14.35 3.82
C LEU A 233 2.92 -14.59 5.29
N ASP A 234 1.72 -14.18 5.73
CA ASP A 234 1.28 -14.40 7.11
C ASP A 234 0.36 -15.63 7.23
N ARG A 235 0.99 -16.78 7.49
CA ARG A 235 0.32 -18.08 7.72
C ARG A 235 0.05 -18.39 9.19
N ASN A 236 0.17 -17.42 10.10
CA ASN A 236 -0.09 -17.66 11.51
C ASN A 236 -1.58 -18.03 11.72
N PRO A 237 -1.91 -19.05 12.54
CA PRO A 237 -3.29 -19.47 12.76
C PRO A 237 -4.15 -18.38 13.44
N VAL A 238 -3.54 -17.52 14.25
CA VAL A 238 -4.20 -16.37 14.87
C VAL A 238 -4.37 -15.26 13.82
N LYS A 239 -5.63 -14.92 13.53
CA LYS A 239 -5.98 -13.90 12.53
C LYS A 239 -5.90 -12.49 13.09
N SER A 240 -6.58 -12.25 14.21
CA SER A 240 -6.71 -10.91 14.78
C SER A 240 -5.47 -10.44 15.53
N ILE A 241 -5.06 -9.20 15.25
CA ILE A 241 -4.02 -8.47 15.99
C ILE A 241 -4.28 -8.39 17.50
N ARG A 242 -5.54 -8.52 17.96
CA ARG A 242 -5.90 -8.52 19.39
C ARG A 242 -5.23 -9.66 20.16
N TYR A 243 -5.06 -10.80 19.50
CA TYR A 243 -4.47 -12.01 20.08
C TYR A 243 -3.06 -12.28 19.58
N ARG A 244 -2.56 -11.50 18.61
CA ARG A 244 -1.15 -11.62 18.19
C ARG A 244 -0.20 -11.04 19.24
N SER A 245 1.03 -11.53 19.19
CA SER A 245 2.12 -11.12 20.05
C SER A 245 2.37 -9.60 20.06
N ARG A 246 3.02 -9.10 21.12
CA ARG A 246 3.35 -7.67 21.22
C ARG A 246 4.32 -7.24 20.12
N PHE A 247 5.29 -8.09 19.79
CA PHE A 247 6.21 -7.83 18.67
C PHE A 247 5.48 -7.71 17.34
N PHE A 248 4.46 -8.53 17.06
CA PHE A 248 3.65 -8.37 15.84
C PHE A 248 2.89 -7.02 15.82
N ARG A 249 2.35 -6.58 16.96
CA ARG A 249 1.69 -5.28 17.08
C ARG A 249 2.65 -4.12 16.83
N TRP A 250 3.85 -4.17 17.40
CA TRP A 250 4.89 -3.17 17.14
C TRP A 250 5.37 -3.20 15.69
N LEU A 251 5.48 -4.38 15.08
CA LEU A 251 5.85 -4.57 13.68
C LEU A 251 4.86 -3.85 12.75
N VAL A 252 3.56 -4.05 12.98
CA VAL A 252 2.50 -3.35 12.24
C VAL A 252 2.53 -1.84 12.51
N GLY A 253 2.78 -1.41 13.76
CA GLY A 253 2.89 0.00 14.11
C GLY A 253 4.05 0.71 13.39
N VAL A 254 5.23 0.07 13.34
CA VAL A 254 6.39 0.58 12.59
C VAL A 254 6.09 0.63 11.10
N PHE A 255 5.40 -0.37 10.54
CA PHE A 255 5.00 -0.34 9.14
C PHE A 255 4.10 0.84 8.79
N VAL A 256 3.09 1.13 9.63
CA VAL A 256 2.20 2.29 9.42
C VAL A 256 3.00 3.59 9.49
N ALA A 257 3.88 3.74 10.48
CA ALA A 257 4.74 4.91 10.59
C ALA A 257 5.64 5.07 9.35
N THR A 258 6.28 3.99 8.89
CA THR A 258 7.08 3.96 7.67
C THR A 258 6.27 4.38 6.44
N PHE A 259 5.05 3.85 6.27
CA PHE A 259 4.19 4.20 5.14
C PHE A 259 3.80 5.68 5.13
N LEU A 260 3.47 6.25 6.29
CA LEU A 260 3.14 7.67 6.44
C LEU A 260 4.37 8.58 6.20
N ILE A 261 5.54 8.20 6.73
CA ILE A 261 6.78 8.96 6.50
C ILE A 261 7.18 8.89 5.03
N LEU A 262 7.07 7.73 4.37
CA LEU A 262 7.29 7.62 2.92
C LEU A 262 6.30 8.50 2.15
N GLY A 263 5.03 8.55 2.57
CA GLY A 263 4.03 9.45 2.01
C GLY A 263 4.44 10.92 2.10
N TYR A 264 4.98 11.34 3.25
CA TYR A 264 5.53 12.67 3.41
C TYR A 264 6.78 12.88 2.54
N LEU A 265 7.77 11.99 2.58
CA LEU A 265 9.01 12.12 1.81
C LEU A 265 8.77 12.18 0.30
N GLY A 266 7.74 11.51 -0.21
CA GLY A 266 7.36 11.59 -1.61
C GLY A 266 6.92 12.99 -2.06
N THR A 267 6.49 13.84 -1.12
CA THR A 267 6.16 15.26 -1.39
C THR A 267 7.35 16.20 -1.29
N GLN A 268 8.52 15.72 -0.86
CA GLN A 268 9.67 16.58 -0.62
C GLN A 268 10.63 16.59 -1.84
N PRO A 269 11.41 17.67 -2.03
CA PRO A 269 12.44 17.72 -3.06
C PRO A 269 13.51 16.63 -2.89
N ALA A 270 14.24 16.32 -3.97
CA ALA A 270 15.25 15.24 -4.03
C ALA A 270 16.56 15.62 -3.32
N GLN A 271 16.52 15.90 -2.01
CA GLN A 271 17.71 16.23 -1.24
C GLN A 271 18.45 14.97 -0.79
N PRO A 272 19.80 14.94 -0.77
CA PRO A 272 20.56 13.72 -0.48
C PRO A 272 20.14 12.99 0.80
N HIS A 273 19.87 13.73 1.89
CA HIS A 273 19.47 13.15 3.17
C HIS A 273 18.03 12.59 3.16
N LEU A 274 17.11 13.22 2.42
CA LEU A 274 15.74 12.74 2.27
C LEU A 274 15.66 11.53 1.35
N SER A 275 16.42 11.54 0.26
CA SER A 275 16.52 10.39 -0.66
C SER A 275 17.13 9.18 0.04
N GLU A 276 18.18 9.37 0.86
CA GLU A 276 18.75 8.28 1.65
C GLU A 276 17.76 7.76 2.70
N LEU A 277 17.06 8.65 3.42
CA LEU A 277 16.04 8.24 4.37
C LEU A 277 14.91 7.47 3.69
N GLY A 278 14.47 7.93 2.51
CA GLY A 278 13.48 7.24 1.68
C GLY A 278 13.95 5.84 1.28
N PHE A 279 15.23 5.67 0.94
CA PHE A 279 15.82 4.36 0.65
C PHE A 279 15.76 3.43 1.86
N ARG A 280 16.21 3.90 3.03
CA ARG A 280 16.16 3.11 4.27
C ARG A 280 14.74 2.75 4.69
N LEU A 281 13.79 3.67 4.54
CA LEU A 281 12.37 3.38 4.82
C LEU A 281 11.76 2.43 3.78
N GLY A 282 12.22 2.45 2.53
CA GLY A 282 11.92 1.42 1.54
C GLY A 282 12.41 0.03 1.98
N GLU A 283 13.62 -0.07 2.55
CA GLU A 283 14.11 -1.32 3.14
C GLU A 283 13.18 -1.78 4.28
N ILE A 284 12.82 -0.90 5.22
CA ILE A 284 11.88 -1.20 6.31
C ILE A 284 10.52 -1.67 5.76
N TYR A 285 10.02 -1.02 4.70
CA TYR A 285 8.78 -1.38 4.04
C TYR A 285 8.81 -2.83 3.53
N PHE A 286 9.86 -3.25 2.81
CA PHE A 286 9.97 -4.63 2.33
C PHE A 286 10.31 -5.62 3.44
N LEU A 287 11.13 -5.22 4.42
CA LEU A 287 11.43 -6.03 5.60
C LEU A 287 10.18 -6.32 6.42
N PHE A 288 9.17 -5.44 6.45
CA PHE A 288 7.89 -5.75 7.09
C PHE A 288 7.24 -7.00 6.47
N PHE A 289 7.09 -7.05 5.15
CA PHE A 289 6.51 -8.21 4.46
C PHE A 289 7.35 -9.48 4.64
N PHE A 290 8.68 -9.36 4.63
CA PHE A 290 9.56 -10.48 4.94
C PHE A 290 9.40 -10.96 6.39
N MET A 291 9.27 -10.06 7.36
CA MET A 291 9.07 -10.41 8.76
C MET A 291 7.72 -11.09 9.02
N LEU A 292 6.69 -10.84 8.20
CA LEU A 292 5.43 -11.60 8.27
C LEU A 292 5.66 -13.11 8.04
N LEU A 293 6.55 -13.47 7.11
CA LEU A 293 6.94 -14.86 6.85
C LEU A 293 7.67 -15.48 8.05
N VAL A 294 8.56 -14.71 8.67
CA VAL A 294 9.28 -15.13 9.88
C VAL A 294 8.29 -15.38 11.03
N TYR A 295 7.37 -14.44 11.26
CA TYR A 295 6.38 -14.44 12.36
C TYR A 295 5.15 -15.33 12.10
N SER A 296 5.07 -15.94 10.92
CA SER A 296 3.97 -16.82 10.53
C SER A 296 3.87 -18.09 11.39
N LYS A 297 4.98 -18.53 12.01
CA LYS A 297 5.08 -19.75 12.80
C LYS A 297 6.13 -19.57 13.90
N PRO A 298 6.08 -20.34 15.01
CA PRO A 298 7.17 -20.37 15.98
C PRO A 298 8.50 -20.72 15.31
N ARG A 299 9.57 -19.99 15.61
CA ARG A 299 10.91 -20.17 15.05
C ARG A 299 11.92 -20.49 16.14
N SER A 300 12.89 -21.35 15.81
CA SER A 300 14.02 -21.59 16.71
C SER A 300 14.95 -20.38 16.77
N ARG A 301 15.78 -20.32 17.81
CA ARG A 301 16.78 -19.26 17.97
C ARG A 301 17.77 -19.27 16.81
N GLU A 302 18.21 -20.45 16.38
CA GLU A 302 19.17 -20.62 15.29
C GLU A 302 18.59 -20.06 13.99
N TYR A 303 17.33 -20.39 13.67
CA TYR A 303 16.65 -19.85 12.49
C TYR A 303 16.61 -18.32 12.51
N MET A 304 16.25 -17.72 13.65
CA MET A 304 16.19 -16.26 13.80
C MET A 304 17.58 -15.62 13.63
N LEU A 305 18.63 -16.21 14.17
CA LEU A 305 20.01 -15.74 13.99
C LEU A 305 20.50 -15.89 12.55
N THR A 306 20.15 -16.99 11.87
CA THR A 306 20.45 -17.16 10.44
C THR A 306 19.73 -16.11 9.61
N VAL A 307 18.44 -15.84 9.88
CA VAL A 307 17.70 -14.77 9.21
C VAL A 307 18.38 -13.42 9.43
N LEU A 308 18.79 -13.10 10.66
CA LEU A 308 19.52 -11.87 10.94
C LEU A 308 20.80 -11.77 10.10
N ALA A 309 21.62 -12.82 10.09
CA ALA A 309 22.87 -12.84 9.35
C ALA A 309 22.65 -12.67 7.83
N VAL A 310 21.71 -13.43 7.24
CA VAL A 310 21.41 -13.36 5.81
C VAL A 310 20.89 -11.98 5.41
N VAL A 311 19.97 -11.41 6.19
CA VAL A 311 19.40 -10.08 5.89
C VAL A 311 20.46 -9.00 6.04
N VAL A 312 21.27 -9.02 7.10
CA VAL A 312 22.36 -8.05 7.29
C VAL A 312 23.37 -8.13 6.16
N VAL A 313 23.78 -9.33 5.74
CA VAL A 313 24.67 -9.51 4.58
C VAL A 313 24.02 -8.96 3.31
N GLY A 314 22.72 -9.23 3.08
CA GLY A 314 21.99 -8.68 1.95
C GLY A 314 21.97 -7.14 1.93
N LEU A 315 21.69 -6.50 3.06
CA LEU A 315 21.73 -5.05 3.20
C LEU A 315 23.13 -4.48 2.95
N LEU A 316 24.17 -5.13 3.47
CA LEU A 316 25.57 -4.72 3.23
C LEU A 316 25.97 -4.86 1.76
N VAL A 317 25.52 -5.91 1.08
CA VAL A 317 25.74 -6.08 -0.37
C VAL A 317 25.03 -4.96 -1.13
N ILE A 318 23.78 -4.64 -0.80
CA ILE A 318 23.03 -3.53 -1.42
C ILE A 318 23.76 -2.19 -1.20
N ASP A 319 24.23 -1.93 0.02
CA ASP A 319 25.01 -0.72 0.35
C ASP A 319 26.34 -0.68 -0.41
N GLY A 320 27.00 -1.82 -0.60
CA GLY A 320 28.20 -1.95 -1.42
C GLY A 320 27.96 -1.66 -2.90
N LEU A 321 26.86 -2.17 -3.46
CA LEU A 321 26.48 -1.96 -4.87
C LEU A 321 26.11 -0.52 -5.18
N ARG A 322 25.57 0.23 -4.21
CA ARG A 322 25.19 1.64 -4.37
C ARG A 322 26.21 2.62 -3.78
N TYR A 323 27.39 2.13 -3.40
CA TYR A 323 28.40 2.92 -2.70
C TYR A 323 28.79 4.17 -3.51
N SER A 324 28.79 5.32 -2.85
CA SER A 324 29.25 6.58 -3.41
C SER A 324 30.14 7.28 -2.37
N PRO A 325 31.38 7.68 -2.73
CA PRO A 325 32.28 8.37 -1.79
C PRO A 325 31.65 9.63 -1.17
N GLU A 326 30.90 10.39 -1.97
CA GLU A 326 30.23 11.64 -1.58
C GLU A 326 29.11 11.42 -0.55
N ARG A 327 28.48 10.24 -0.54
CA ARG A 327 27.35 9.90 0.35
C ARG A 327 27.71 8.87 1.42
N SER A 328 28.94 8.38 1.43
CA SER A 328 29.41 7.30 2.31
C SER A 328 29.11 7.54 3.80
N ALA A 329 29.42 8.72 4.33
CA ALA A 329 29.15 9.06 5.72
C ALA A 329 27.64 9.06 6.05
N LEU A 330 26.81 9.52 5.12
CA LEU A 330 25.36 9.52 5.28
C LEU A 330 24.81 8.09 5.21
N MET A 331 25.26 7.28 4.25
CA MET A 331 24.88 5.87 4.09
C MET A 331 25.24 5.03 5.32
N ILE A 332 26.43 5.21 5.89
CA ILE A 332 26.89 4.49 7.08
C ILE A 332 26.04 4.86 8.30
N LYS A 333 25.75 6.16 8.49
CA LYS A 333 24.90 6.62 9.59
C LYS A 333 23.47 6.10 9.45
N SER A 334 22.91 6.17 8.24
CA SER A 334 21.54 5.74 7.97
C SER A 334 21.36 4.22 8.03
N ALA A 335 22.43 3.43 7.84
CA ALA A 335 22.41 1.96 7.96
C ALA A 335 21.96 1.49 9.36
N LEU A 336 22.09 2.34 10.39
CA LEU A 336 21.54 2.06 11.71
C LEU A 336 20.03 1.85 11.70
N ILE A 337 19.28 2.45 10.77
CA ILE A 337 17.81 2.34 10.70
C ILE A 337 17.38 0.87 10.48
N PRO A 338 17.76 0.18 9.39
CA PRO A 338 17.40 -1.22 9.20
C PRO A 338 18.09 -2.14 10.23
N ILE A 339 19.29 -1.82 10.72
CA ILE A 339 19.96 -2.61 11.76
C ILE A 339 19.16 -2.58 13.08
N LEU A 340 18.69 -1.41 13.51
CA LEU A 340 17.86 -1.26 14.71
C LEU A 340 16.53 -1.99 14.55
N TYR A 341 15.91 -1.90 13.37
CA TYR A 341 14.71 -2.66 13.05
C TYR A 341 14.93 -4.16 13.23
N LEU A 342 16.02 -4.72 12.68
CA LEU A 342 16.34 -6.14 12.81
C LEU A 342 16.70 -6.52 14.26
N ALA A 343 17.40 -5.65 14.98
CA ALA A 343 17.69 -5.86 16.40
C ALA A 343 16.39 -5.95 17.23
N ILE A 344 15.39 -5.12 16.93
CA ILE A 344 14.10 -5.15 17.64
C ILE A 344 13.29 -6.38 17.22
N PHE A 345 13.10 -6.62 15.92
CA PHE A 345 12.14 -7.61 15.44
C PHE A 345 12.70 -9.02 15.24
N VAL A 346 14.03 -9.19 15.24
CA VAL A 346 14.68 -10.52 15.18
C VAL A 346 15.27 -10.90 16.55
N LEU A 347 16.07 -10.02 17.17
CA LEU A 347 16.68 -10.33 18.47
C LEU A 347 15.74 -10.11 19.66
N GLY A 348 14.77 -9.20 19.55
CA GLY A 348 13.77 -8.96 20.59
C GLY A 348 12.99 -10.22 20.98
N PRO A 349 12.38 -10.95 20.01
CA PRO A 349 11.70 -12.22 20.28
C PRO A 349 12.57 -13.28 20.97
N ILE A 350 13.87 -13.33 20.66
CA ILE A 350 14.82 -14.25 21.29
C ILE A 350 15.05 -13.87 22.76
N ARG A 351 15.21 -12.58 23.06
CA ARG A 351 15.51 -12.07 24.40
C ARG A 351 14.29 -11.99 25.31
N LYS A 352 13.10 -11.80 24.73
CA LYS A 352 11.84 -11.57 25.42
C LYS A 352 10.73 -12.46 24.84
N PRO A 353 10.86 -13.80 24.94
CA PRO A 353 9.90 -14.74 24.35
C PRO A 353 8.47 -14.54 24.89
N GLU A 354 8.32 -14.07 26.13
CA GLU A 354 7.02 -13.77 26.75
C GLU A 354 6.23 -12.67 26.01
N LEU A 355 6.91 -11.78 25.30
CA LEU A 355 6.27 -10.73 24.49
C LEU A 355 6.01 -11.19 23.05
N HIS A 356 6.58 -12.32 22.64
CA HIS A 356 6.44 -12.91 21.31
C HIS A 356 5.37 -14.02 21.24
N GLN A 357 4.79 -14.42 22.37
CA GLN A 357 3.70 -15.39 22.39
C GLN A 357 2.36 -14.76 21.98
N ASP A 358 1.61 -15.49 21.16
CA ASP A 358 0.22 -15.16 20.85
C ASP A 358 -0.68 -15.55 22.03
N LYS A 359 -1.77 -14.80 22.23
CA LYS A 359 -2.77 -15.05 23.26
C LYS A 359 -3.77 -16.11 22.79
N PRO A 360 -4.45 -16.81 23.72
CA PRO A 360 -5.60 -17.64 23.39
C PRO A 360 -6.68 -16.81 22.66
N VAL A 361 -7.22 -17.38 21.59
CA VAL A 361 -8.37 -16.84 20.86
C VAL A 361 -9.63 -17.43 21.51
N PRO A 362 -10.67 -16.63 21.78
CA PRO A 362 -11.92 -17.15 22.34
C PRO A 362 -12.61 -18.09 21.35
N GLU A 363 -13.43 -19.01 21.86
CA GLU A 363 -14.21 -19.92 21.02
C GLU A 363 -15.39 -19.22 20.34
N HIS A 364 -15.87 -18.13 20.94
CA HIS A 364 -17.01 -17.32 20.49
C HIS A 364 -16.61 -15.86 20.32
N VAL A 365 -17.36 -15.13 19.49
CA VAL A 365 -17.18 -13.69 19.31
C VAL A 365 -17.53 -12.96 20.61
N THR A 366 -16.70 -12.01 21.01
CA THR A 366 -16.83 -11.23 22.25
C THR A 366 -17.39 -9.83 22.05
#